data_AF-A0AAE1BCI5-F1
#
_entry.id   AF-A0AAE1BCI5-F1
#
_cell.length_a   1.000
_cell.length_b   1.000
_cell.length_c   1.000
_cell.angle_alpha   90.00
_cell.angle_beta   90.00
_cell.angle_gamma   90.00
#
_symmetry.space_group_name_H-M   'P 1'
#
loop_
_entity.id
_entity.type
_entity.pdbx_description
1 polymer ?
#
loop_
_entity_poly.entity_id
_entity_poly.type
_entity_poly.pdbx_seq_one_letter_code
_entity_poly.pdbx_strand_id
1 'polypeptide(L)'
;MTNVRTHIKYRYNTNMTGVRTHIKYRYNTNMTGIRSNVFYRSNSNMTGVRTRVLYRYNSNMSGVRTRVLYRYNSNMTGVRTRVLYRYNSNMTGVRTRVLYRYNSNMTGVRTRVLYRYNSNMTNVRTHIKYRYNTNMTGVRTHIKYRYNTNMTGIRSNVFYRSNSNMTGVWTHVLYRYNSNMSGVWTRVLYRYNSNMTGVWTHV
;
A
#
# COMPACT_ATOMS: atom_id res chain seq x y z
N MET A 1 40.90 -2.95 21.39
CA MET A 1 40.13 -2.51 20.20
C MET A 1 40.70 -3.23 18.99
N THR A 2 39.93 -4.13 18.36
CA THR A 2 40.40 -4.89 17.17
C THR A 2 39.37 -4.79 16.05
N ASN A 3 39.85 -4.41 14.88
CA ASN A 3 39.07 -3.95 13.74
C ASN A 3 38.04 -4.97 13.18
N VAL A 4 36.78 -4.65 13.45
CA VAL A 4 35.54 -4.73 12.66
C VAL A 4 35.61 -5.33 11.24
N ARG A 5 34.97 -6.50 11.02
CA ARG A 5 34.38 -6.83 9.70
C ARG A 5 33.10 -6.01 9.51
N THR A 6 33.22 -4.79 8.98
CA THR A 6 32.07 -3.87 8.79
C THR A 6 31.11 -4.32 7.69
N HIS A 7 31.55 -5.20 6.79
CA HIS A 7 30.83 -5.65 5.61
C HIS A 7 31.00 -7.14 5.40
N ILE A 8 29.91 -7.89 5.47
CA ILE A 8 29.90 -9.33 5.23
C ILE A 8 29.18 -9.61 3.90
N LYS A 9 29.84 -10.39 3.03
CA LYS A 9 29.33 -10.73 1.69
C LYS A 9 29.17 -12.24 1.56
N TYR A 10 27.92 -12.71 1.45
CA TYR A 10 27.62 -14.12 1.18
C TYR A 10 27.02 -14.31 -0.21
N ARG A 11 27.34 -15.42 -0.88
CA ARG A 11 26.65 -15.79 -2.12
C ARG A 11 25.30 -16.43 -1.80
N TYR A 12 25.29 -17.38 -0.87
CA TYR A 12 24.11 -18.09 -0.39
C TYR A 12 24.16 -18.18 1.13
N ASN A 13 23.01 -18.10 1.78
CA ASN A 13 22.84 -18.40 3.18
C ASN A 13 21.44 -18.97 3.43
N THR A 14 21.30 -19.94 4.33
CA THR A 14 20.00 -20.56 4.60
C THR A 14 19.26 -19.81 5.71
N ASN A 15 19.91 -19.64 6.87
CA ASN A 15 19.34 -18.98 8.03
C ASN A 15 20.29 -17.90 8.56
N MET A 16 19.78 -16.70 8.79
CA MET A 16 20.54 -15.59 9.37
C MET A 16 19.74 -14.94 10.50
N THR A 17 20.33 -14.89 11.68
CA THR A 17 19.70 -14.35 12.90
C THR A 17 20.54 -13.21 13.45
N GLY A 18 19.89 -12.15 13.96
CA GLY A 18 20.57 -11.15 14.78
C GLY A 18 21.58 -10.27 14.04
N VAL A 19 21.31 -9.97 12.77
CA VAL A 19 22.18 -9.13 11.93
C VAL A 19 22.29 -7.71 12.52
N ARG A 20 23.49 -7.36 13.01
CA ARG A 20 23.81 -6.06 13.64
C ARG A 20 24.70 -5.14 12.79
N THR A 21 25.33 -5.64 11.73
CA THR A 21 26.25 -4.90 10.83
C THR A 21 25.73 -4.84 9.39
N HIS A 22 26.40 -4.11 8.50
CA HIS A 22 26.00 -4.05 7.09
C HIS A 22 26.27 -5.40 6.41
N ILE A 23 25.22 -6.04 5.87
CA ILE A 23 25.35 -7.33 5.18
C ILE A 23 24.81 -7.23 3.75
N LYS A 24 25.55 -7.83 2.83
CA LYS A 24 25.14 -8.02 1.44
C LYS A 24 25.13 -9.51 1.11
N TYR A 25 24.03 -10.00 0.54
CA TYR A 25 24.00 -11.36 0.01
C TYR A 25 23.29 -11.43 -1.33
N ARG A 26 23.58 -12.47 -2.11
CA ARG A 26 22.83 -12.71 -3.35
C ARG A 26 21.51 -13.41 -3.03
N TYR A 27 21.56 -14.49 -2.25
CA TYR A 27 20.38 -15.29 -1.91
C TYR A 27 20.37 -15.64 -0.44
N ASN A 28 19.19 -15.56 0.17
CA ASN A 28 18.96 -16.08 1.51
C ASN A 28 17.57 -16.71 1.63
N THR A 29 17.41 -17.74 2.45
CA THR A 29 16.09 -18.34 2.67
C THR A 29 15.35 -17.62 3.79
N ASN A 30 15.92 -17.58 5.00
CA ASN A 30 15.27 -16.99 6.17
C ASN A 30 16.17 -15.96 6.87
N MET A 31 15.61 -14.79 7.19
CA MET A 31 16.24 -13.83 8.08
C MET A 31 15.33 -13.36 9.19
N THR A 32 15.92 -13.24 10.37
CA THR A 32 15.23 -12.78 11.58
C THR A 32 16.07 -11.75 12.33
N GLY A 33 15.41 -10.77 12.94
CA GLY A 33 16.05 -9.87 13.91
C GLY A 33 17.10 -8.92 13.32
N ILE A 34 16.80 -8.32 12.18
CA ILE A 34 17.70 -7.38 11.50
C ILE A 34 17.68 -6.02 12.20
N ARG A 35 18.82 -5.60 12.75
CA ARG A 35 19.02 -4.28 13.38
C ARG A 35 19.74 -3.27 12.49
N SER A 36 20.34 -3.69 11.39
CA SER A 36 21.19 -2.87 10.49
C SER A 36 20.69 -2.86 9.04
N ASN A 37 21.40 -2.13 8.18
CA ASN A 37 21.08 -2.05 6.76
C ASN A 37 21.40 -3.38 6.07
N VAL A 38 20.44 -3.92 5.31
CA VAL A 38 20.58 -5.20 4.61
C VAL A 38 20.29 -5.03 3.12
N PHE A 39 21.16 -5.61 2.30
CA PHE A 39 21.09 -5.54 0.84
C PHE A 39 21.08 -6.94 0.22
N TYR A 40 20.10 -7.21 -0.64
CA TYR A 40 20.03 -8.50 -1.30
C TYR A 40 19.38 -8.56 -2.67
N ARG A 41 19.70 -9.61 -3.43
CA ARG A 41 19.00 -9.89 -4.69
C ARG A 41 17.68 -10.60 -4.42
N SER A 42 17.72 -11.73 -3.72
CA SER A 42 16.51 -12.49 -3.40
C SER A 42 16.50 -13.02 -1.97
N ASN A 43 15.32 -13.01 -1.34
CA ASN A 43 15.10 -13.66 -0.06
C ASN A 43 13.73 -14.31 0.00
N SER A 44 13.59 -15.46 0.65
CA SER A 44 12.27 -16.09 0.78
C SER A 44 11.46 -15.45 1.91
N ASN A 45 11.99 -15.45 3.14
CA ASN A 45 11.29 -14.97 4.32
C ASN A 45 12.15 -13.99 5.14
N MET A 46 11.60 -12.83 5.46
CA MET A 46 12.27 -11.82 6.27
C MET A 46 11.35 -11.35 7.39
N THR A 47 11.83 -11.41 8.63
CA THR A 47 11.06 -11.04 9.81
C THR A 47 11.85 -10.09 10.72
N GLY A 48 11.15 -9.13 11.33
CA GLY A 48 11.72 -8.30 12.40
C GLY A 48 12.82 -7.35 11.91
N VAL A 49 12.48 -6.47 10.98
CA VAL A 49 13.41 -5.49 10.40
C VAL A 49 13.30 -4.15 11.12
N ARG A 50 14.41 -3.68 11.70
CA ARG A 50 14.44 -2.41 12.45
C ARG A 50 14.94 -1.18 11.68
N THR A 51 15.69 -1.27 10.58
CA THR A 51 16.33 -0.07 9.96
C THR A 51 16.10 0.11 8.44
N ARG A 52 16.90 -0.50 7.57
CA ARG A 52 16.74 -0.33 6.12
C ARG A 52 16.97 -1.63 5.41
N VAL A 53 16.07 -1.95 4.49
CA VAL A 53 16.22 -3.11 3.62
C VAL A 53 16.04 -2.68 2.18
N LEU A 54 17.02 -3.05 1.36
CA LEU A 54 16.95 -2.91 -0.09
C LEU A 54 17.02 -4.29 -0.74
N TYR A 55 16.04 -4.59 -1.59
CA TYR A 55 16.03 -5.86 -2.30
C TYR A 55 15.40 -5.83 -3.69
N ARG A 56 15.72 -6.84 -4.49
CA ARG A 56 15.07 -7.03 -5.79
C ARG A 56 13.82 -7.91 -5.66
N TYR A 57 13.93 -9.06 -5.01
CA TYR A 57 12.85 -10.03 -4.84
C TYR A 57 12.74 -10.48 -3.39
N ASN A 58 11.51 -10.51 -2.84
CA ASN A 58 11.26 -11.19 -1.59
C ASN A 58 9.89 -11.86 -1.59
N SER A 59 9.77 -13.08 -1.08
CA SER A 59 8.46 -13.75 -1.07
C SER A 59 7.61 -13.20 0.08
N ASN A 60 8.10 -13.26 1.32
CA ASN A 60 7.36 -12.86 2.51
C ASN A 60 8.17 -11.92 3.40
N MET A 61 7.58 -10.79 3.78
CA MET A 61 8.19 -9.84 4.71
C MET A 61 7.21 -9.49 5.83
N SER A 62 7.66 -9.62 7.08
CA SER A 62 6.85 -9.28 8.26
C SER A 62 7.60 -8.42 9.27
N GLY A 63 6.88 -7.54 9.97
CA GLY A 63 7.40 -6.80 11.11
C GLY A 63 8.47 -5.78 10.75
N VAL A 64 8.16 -4.89 9.80
CA VAL A 64 9.07 -3.84 9.33
C VAL A 64 8.82 -2.54 10.09
N ARG A 65 9.86 -2.01 10.75
CA ARG A 65 9.74 -0.80 11.58
C ARG A 65 10.09 0.52 10.92
N THR A 66 10.84 0.57 9.80
CA THR A 66 11.53 1.82 9.37
C THR A 66 11.54 2.09 7.86
N ARG A 67 12.34 1.44 7.02
CA ARG A 67 12.32 1.71 5.58
C ARG A 67 12.60 0.47 4.74
N VAL A 68 11.72 0.22 3.79
CA VAL A 68 11.86 -0.88 2.83
C VAL A 68 11.75 -0.34 1.41
N LEU A 69 12.73 -0.69 0.59
CA LEU A 69 12.75 -0.40 -0.84
C LEU A 69 12.90 -1.71 -1.61
N TYR A 70 11.98 -1.97 -2.53
CA TYR A 70 12.05 -3.17 -3.36
C TYR A 70 11.48 -3.07 -4.76
N ARG A 71 11.85 -4.03 -5.60
CA ARG A 71 11.24 -4.18 -6.92
C ARG A 71 10.01 -5.09 -6.88
N TYR A 72 10.14 -6.29 -6.31
CA TYR A 72 9.07 -7.28 -6.25
C TYR A 72 8.95 -7.87 -4.85
N ASN A 73 7.71 -7.97 -4.34
CA ASN A 73 7.42 -8.72 -3.13
C ASN A 73 6.07 -9.42 -3.23
N SER A 74 5.95 -10.68 -2.80
CA SER A 74 4.66 -11.37 -2.87
C SER A 74 3.75 -10.91 -1.73
N ASN A 75 4.21 -11.03 -0.48
CA ASN A 75 3.42 -10.73 0.71
C ASN A 75 4.18 -9.83 1.69
N MET A 76 3.55 -8.74 2.12
CA MET A 76 4.10 -7.84 3.13
C MET A 76 3.08 -7.60 4.25
N THR A 77 3.48 -7.87 5.49
CA THR A 77 2.62 -7.71 6.67
C THR A 77 3.29 -6.84 7.74
N GLY A 78 2.50 -5.99 8.41
CA GLY A 78 2.95 -5.28 9.61
C GLY A 78 4.06 -4.25 9.33
N VAL A 79 3.73 -3.24 8.53
CA VAL A 79 4.64 -2.16 8.16
C VAL A 79 4.37 -0.91 8.98
N ARG A 80 5.39 -0.39 9.66
CA ARG A 80 5.24 0.74 10.60
C ARG A 80 5.48 2.13 10.02
N THR A 81 6.31 2.32 8.98
CA THR A 81 6.89 3.67 8.66
C THR A 81 6.94 4.08 7.18
N ARG A 82 7.68 3.38 6.31
CA ARG A 82 7.78 3.76 4.89
C ARG A 82 8.15 2.59 4.00
N VAL A 83 7.36 2.40 2.95
CA VAL A 83 7.63 1.40 1.92
C VAL A 83 7.55 2.05 0.56
N LEU A 84 8.58 1.80 -0.25
CA LEU A 84 8.61 2.15 -1.66
C LEU A 84 8.79 0.88 -2.47
N TYR A 85 7.89 0.63 -3.42
CA TYR A 85 8.01 -0.54 -4.27
C TYR A 85 7.48 -0.39 -5.69
N ARG A 86 7.91 -1.29 -6.57
CA ARG A 86 7.37 -1.36 -7.93
C ARG A 86 6.16 -2.28 -8.02
N TYR A 87 6.29 -3.51 -7.51
CA TYR A 87 5.25 -4.53 -7.58
C TYR A 87 5.09 -5.24 -6.24
N ASN A 88 3.85 -5.41 -5.79
CA ASN A 88 3.54 -6.26 -4.66
C ASN A 88 2.22 -7.00 -4.86
N SER A 89 2.12 -8.27 -4.47
CA SER A 89 0.84 -8.98 -4.63
C SER A 89 -0.11 -8.60 -3.49
N ASN A 90 0.30 -8.81 -2.24
CA ASN A 90 -0.53 -8.58 -1.07
C ASN A 90 0.17 -7.73 -0.01
N MET A 91 -0.50 -6.69 0.47
CA MET A 91 0.01 -5.84 1.55
C MET A 91 -1.04 -5.68 2.64
N THR A 92 -0.68 -6.03 3.89
CA THR A 92 -1.60 -5.95 5.04
C THR A 92 -0.99 -5.16 6.19
N GLY A 93 -1.82 -4.34 6.85
CA GLY A 93 -1.46 -3.69 8.12
C GLY A 93 -0.36 -2.63 7.96
N VAL A 94 -0.65 -1.56 7.23
CA VAL A 94 0.30 -0.46 7.01
C VAL A 94 -0.06 0.77 7.83
N ARG A 95 0.90 1.25 8.64
CA ARG A 95 0.64 2.33 9.58
C ARG A 95 0.90 3.75 9.09
N THR A 96 1.71 4.00 8.06
CA THR A 96 2.31 5.36 7.83
C THR A 96 2.37 5.83 6.36
N ARG A 97 3.30 5.32 5.54
CA ARG A 97 3.43 5.79 4.14
C ARG A 97 3.81 4.67 3.19
N VAL A 98 3.03 4.54 2.12
CA VAL A 98 3.30 3.60 1.03
C VAL A 98 3.30 4.35 -0.30
N LEU A 99 4.34 4.14 -1.08
CA LEU A 99 4.41 4.56 -2.47
C LEU A 99 4.66 3.35 -3.36
N TYR A 100 3.80 3.14 -4.35
CA TYR A 100 3.97 2.02 -5.27
C TYR A 100 3.49 2.24 -6.69
N ARG A 101 3.97 1.40 -7.60
CA ARG A 101 3.48 1.39 -8.98
C ARG A 101 2.30 0.43 -9.16
N TYR A 102 2.45 -0.81 -8.73
CA TYR A 102 1.44 -1.85 -8.88
C TYR A 102 1.26 -2.63 -7.59
N ASN A 103 0.01 -2.87 -7.20
CA ASN A 103 -0.32 -3.81 -6.14
C ASN A 103 -1.61 -4.57 -6.45
N SER A 104 -1.71 -5.85 -6.12
CA SER A 104 -2.97 -6.56 -6.36
C SER A 104 -3.96 -6.31 -5.23
N ASN A 105 -3.57 -6.55 -3.98
CA ASN A 105 -4.44 -6.42 -2.81
C ASN A 105 -3.78 -5.61 -1.69
N MET A 106 -4.49 -4.61 -1.18
CA MET A 106 -4.05 -3.81 -0.04
C MET A 106 -5.14 -3.75 1.02
N THR A 107 -4.82 -4.12 2.26
CA THR A 107 -5.77 -4.14 3.37
C THR A 107 -5.22 -3.45 4.61
N GLY A 108 -6.08 -2.68 5.29
CA GLY A 108 -5.78 -2.12 6.62
C GLY A 108 -4.70 -1.05 6.58
N VAL A 109 -4.96 0.06 5.90
CA VAL A 109 -4.03 1.19 5.79
C VAL A 109 -4.47 2.36 6.65
N ARG A 110 -3.57 2.88 7.49
CA ARG A 110 -3.92 3.90 8.50
C ARG A 110 -3.63 5.36 8.16
N THR A 111 -2.87 5.70 7.11
CA THR A 111 -2.26 7.06 7.02
C THR A 111 -2.10 7.64 5.60
N ARG A 112 -1.14 7.20 4.77
CA ARG A 112 -1.01 7.77 3.42
C ARG A 112 -0.55 6.75 2.38
N VAL A 113 -1.30 6.67 1.29
CA VAL A 113 -0.98 5.80 0.14
C VAL A 113 -0.95 6.61 -1.14
N LEU A 114 0.13 6.46 -1.91
CA LEU A 114 0.22 6.97 -3.26
C LEU A 114 0.52 5.82 -4.21
N TYR A 115 -0.30 5.64 -5.24
CA TYR A 115 -0.06 4.57 -6.21
C TYR A 115 -0.50 4.85 -7.64
N ARG A 116 0.02 4.04 -8.57
CA ARG A 116 -0.41 4.11 -9.97
C ARG A 116 -1.55 3.13 -10.26
N TYR A 117 -1.40 1.86 -9.88
CA TYR A 117 -2.38 0.82 -10.12
C TYR A 117 -2.59 -0.05 -8.88
N ASN A 118 -3.85 -0.33 -8.55
CA ASN A 118 -4.18 -1.33 -7.55
C ASN A 118 -5.47 -2.07 -7.90
N SER A 119 -5.52 -3.39 -7.76
CA SER A 119 -6.77 -4.11 -8.07
C SER A 119 -7.78 -3.94 -6.94
N ASN A 120 -7.42 -4.29 -5.70
CA ASN A 120 -8.34 -4.27 -4.57
C ASN A 120 -7.75 -3.51 -3.38
N MET A 121 -8.51 -2.57 -2.82
CA MET A 121 -8.14 -1.84 -1.61
C MET A 121 -9.27 -1.87 -0.59
N THR A 122 -8.98 -2.30 0.64
CA THR A 122 -9.98 -2.37 1.71
C THR A 122 -9.47 -1.72 3.01
N ASN A 123 -10.40 -1.14 3.78
CA ASN A 123 -10.16 -0.61 5.13
C ASN A 123 -9.06 0.45 5.18
N VAL A 124 -9.31 1.60 4.56
CA VAL A 124 -8.36 2.73 4.55
C VAL A 124 -8.87 3.89 5.39
N ARG A 125 -8.05 4.36 6.34
CA ARG A 125 -8.52 5.32 7.35
C ARG A 125 -8.32 6.79 7.00
N THR A 126 -7.48 7.12 6.03
CA THR A 126 -6.91 8.48 5.91
C THR A 126 -6.82 8.94 4.45
N HIS A 127 -5.62 9.16 3.90
CA HIS A 127 -5.41 9.82 2.61
C HIS A 127 -4.93 8.86 1.53
N ILE A 128 -5.61 8.83 0.40
CA ILE A 128 -5.24 8.03 -0.76
C ILE A 128 -5.17 8.91 -1.99
N LYS A 129 -4.08 8.77 -2.75
CA LYS A 129 -3.99 9.34 -4.10
C LYS A 129 -3.62 8.23 -5.09
N TYR A 130 -4.39 8.09 -6.16
CA TYR A 130 -4.08 7.09 -7.19
C TYR A 130 -4.46 7.45 -8.61
N ARG A 131 -3.92 6.69 -9.57
CA ARG A 131 -4.30 6.84 -10.98
C ARG A 131 -5.40 5.85 -11.36
N TYR A 132 -5.23 4.56 -11.05
CA TYR A 132 -6.19 3.52 -11.38
C TYR A 132 -6.40 2.59 -10.19
N ASN A 133 -7.66 2.27 -9.92
CA ASN A 133 -8.03 1.19 -9.02
C ASN A 133 -9.19 0.39 -9.63
N THR A 134 -9.35 -0.88 -9.27
CA THR A 134 -10.53 -1.66 -9.72
C THR A 134 -11.62 -1.65 -8.65
N ASN A 135 -11.32 -2.09 -7.42
CA ASN A 135 -12.28 -2.17 -6.33
C ASN A 135 -11.75 -1.48 -5.08
N MET A 136 -12.54 -0.60 -4.48
CA MET A 136 -12.20 0.07 -3.23
C MET A 136 -13.37 0.02 -2.25
N THR A 137 -13.12 -0.45 -1.03
CA THR A 137 -14.15 -0.58 0.00
C THR A 137 -13.70 -0.01 1.35
N GLY A 138 -14.62 0.62 2.07
CA GLY A 138 -14.42 1.00 3.47
C GLY A 138 -13.34 2.09 3.66
N VAL A 139 -13.57 3.28 3.11
CA VAL A 139 -12.63 4.41 3.22
C VAL A 139 -13.20 5.53 4.08
N ARG A 140 -12.38 6.11 4.98
CA ARG A 140 -12.89 6.98 6.05
C ARG A 140 -12.53 8.48 6.03
N THR A 141 -11.56 8.99 5.25
CA THR A 141 -11.38 10.47 5.22
C THR A 141 -11.21 11.13 3.84
N HIS A 142 -10.17 10.83 3.05
CA HIS A 142 -9.91 11.57 1.81
C HIS A 142 -9.35 10.71 0.68
N ILE A 143 -9.97 10.80 -0.50
CA ILE A 143 -9.56 10.07 -1.70
C ILE A 143 -9.46 11.03 -2.88
N LYS A 144 -8.34 10.97 -3.60
CA LYS A 144 -8.19 11.62 -4.90
C LYS A 144 -7.75 10.61 -5.96
N TYR A 145 -8.49 10.48 -7.04
CA TYR A 145 -8.10 9.55 -8.10
C TYR A 145 -8.44 9.98 -9.52
N ARG A 146 -7.88 9.26 -10.50
CA ARG A 146 -8.22 9.49 -11.90
C ARG A 146 -9.29 8.51 -12.38
N TYR A 147 -9.09 7.21 -12.16
CA TYR A 147 -10.03 6.17 -12.58
C TYR A 147 -10.24 5.14 -11.49
N ASN A 148 -11.49 4.75 -11.27
CA ASN A 148 -11.82 3.58 -10.47
C ASN A 148 -13.04 2.86 -11.06
N THR A 149 -13.11 1.54 -10.94
CA THR A 149 -14.26 0.79 -11.46
C THR A 149 -15.36 0.76 -10.42
N ASN A 150 -15.08 0.27 -9.21
CA ASN A 150 -16.07 0.09 -8.16
C ASN A 150 -15.61 0.74 -6.84
N MET A 151 -16.52 1.46 -6.20
CA MET A 151 -16.35 2.00 -4.84
C MET A 151 -17.56 1.75 -3.98
N THR A 152 -17.33 1.27 -2.76
CA THR A 152 -18.41 1.05 -1.79
C THR A 152 -18.02 1.51 -0.38
N GLY A 153 -18.99 2.04 0.37
CA GLY A 153 -18.83 2.33 1.80
C GLY A 153 -17.79 3.40 2.10
N ILE A 154 -17.97 4.58 1.51
CA ILE A 154 -17.04 5.71 1.64
C ILE A 154 -17.61 6.75 2.61
N ARG A 155 -16.92 7.02 3.71
CA ARG A 155 -17.31 8.03 4.72
C ARG A 155 -16.47 9.31 4.60
N SER A 156 -16.18 9.73 3.38
CA SER A 156 -14.96 10.48 3.08
C SER A 156 -15.15 11.39 1.88
N ASN A 157 -14.44 12.51 1.84
CA ASN A 157 -14.46 13.39 0.67
C ASN A 157 -13.75 12.71 -0.50
N VAL A 158 -14.44 12.62 -1.64
CA VAL A 158 -13.96 11.92 -2.82
C VAL A 158 -13.83 12.88 -4.00
N PHE A 159 -12.66 12.91 -4.60
CA PHE A 159 -12.36 13.71 -5.79
C PHE A 159 -11.88 12.81 -6.93
N TYR A 160 -12.60 12.79 -8.05
CA TYR A 160 -12.19 11.93 -9.17
C TYR A 160 -12.49 12.42 -10.58
N ARG A 161 -11.77 11.86 -11.57
CA ARG A 161 -12.06 12.14 -12.98
C ARG A 161 -13.13 11.21 -13.51
N SER A 162 -12.99 9.90 -13.32
CA SER A 162 -13.93 8.92 -13.84
C SER A 162 -14.14 7.76 -12.87
N ASN A 163 -15.39 7.33 -12.71
CA ASN A 163 -15.73 6.12 -11.95
C ASN A 163 -16.89 5.37 -12.60
N SER A 164 -16.88 4.04 -12.59
CA SER A 164 -17.99 3.26 -13.17
C SER A 164 -19.15 3.12 -12.19
N ASN A 165 -18.91 2.54 -11.01
CA ASN A 165 -19.93 2.30 -9.99
C ASN A 165 -19.51 2.84 -8.63
N MET A 166 -20.37 3.64 -8.00
CA MET A 166 -20.12 4.17 -6.66
C MET A 166 -21.37 4.00 -5.79
N THR A 167 -21.23 3.35 -4.64
CA THR A 167 -22.34 3.13 -3.70
C THR A 167 -21.97 3.51 -2.26
N GLY A 168 -22.94 4.04 -1.51
CA GLY A 168 -22.83 4.26 -0.07
C GLY A 168 -21.78 5.31 0.31
N VAL A 169 -21.97 6.54 -0.16
CA VAL A 169 -21.06 7.66 0.12
C VAL A 169 -21.70 8.67 1.06
N TRP A 170 -21.03 8.96 2.18
CA TRP A 170 -21.64 9.69 3.29
C TRP A 170 -21.34 11.19 3.31
N THR A 171 -20.29 11.64 2.62
CA THR A 171 -19.86 13.05 2.63
C THR A 171 -19.83 13.61 1.21
N HIS A 172 -18.84 14.45 0.86
CA HIS A 172 -18.79 15.18 -0.39
C HIS A 172 -18.16 14.38 -1.53
N VAL A 173 -18.74 14.51 -2.72
CA VAL A 173 -18.22 13.90 -3.94
C VAL A 173 -18.11 14.95 -5.03
N LEU A 174 -16.89 15.11 -5.58
CA LEU A 174 -16.65 15.93 -6.77
C LEU A 174 -16.08 15.06 -7.88
N TYR A 175 -16.76 15.04 -9.04
CA TYR A 175 -16.27 14.28 -10.18
C TYR A 175 -16.55 14.86 -11.56
N ARG A 176 -15.87 14.33 -12.56
CA ARG A 176 -16.14 14.67 -13.97
C ARG A 176 -17.08 13.67 -14.65
N TYR A 177 -16.84 12.38 -14.51
CA TYR A 177 -17.65 11.32 -15.12
C TYR A 177 -17.98 10.23 -14.12
N ASN A 178 -19.25 9.84 -14.03
CA ASN A 178 -19.63 8.62 -13.33
C ASN A 178 -20.77 7.89 -14.06
N SER A 179 -20.70 6.57 -14.16
CA SER A 179 -21.75 5.81 -14.86
C SER A 179 -22.93 5.55 -13.90
N ASN A 180 -22.69 4.91 -12.76
CA ASN A 180 -23.74 4.56 -11.79
C ASN A 180 -23.37 5.06 -10.40
N MET A 181 -24.26 5.83 -9.78
CA MET A 181 -24.12 6.33 -8.42
C MET A 181 -25.35 5.99 -7.59
N SER A 182 -25.17 5.42 -6.40
CA SER A 182 -26.28 5.22 -5.47
C SER A 182 -25.94 5.43 -4.00
N GLY A 183 -26.93 5.82 -3.19
CA GLY A 183 -26.79 5.91 -1.73
C GLY A 183 -25.80 7.00 -1.31
N VAL A 184 -26.03 8.23 -1.77
CA VAL A 184 -25.22 9.40 -1.39
C VAL A 184 -25.99 10.25 -0.39
N TRP A 185 -25.36 10.60 0.74
CA TRP A 185 -26.05 11.22 1.89
C TRP A 185 -25.87 12.72 2.05
N THR A 186 -25.01 13.35 1.24
CA THR A 186 -24.84 14.81 1.32
C THR A 186 -24.70 15.43 -0.08
N ARG A 187 -23.55 16.02 -0.41
CA ARG A 187 -23.40 16.91 -1.56
C ARG A 187 -22.60 16.27 -2.69
N VAL A 188 -23.17 16.31 -3.90
CA VAL A 188 -22.54 15.81 -5.12
C VAL A 188 -22.40 16.96 -6.12
N LEU A 189 -21.18 17.16 -6.62
CA LEU A 189 -20.91 18.07 -7.73
C LEU A 189 -20.29 17.28 -8.88
N TYR A 190 -20.91 17.36 -10.06
CA TYR A 190 -20.51 16.56 -11.20
C TYR A 190 -20.61 17.30 -12.52
N ARG A 191 -19.88 16.81 -13.54
CA ARG A 191 -20.05 17.26 -14.93
C ARG A 191 -20.96 16.33 -15.73
N TYR A 192 -20.74 15.02 -15.62
CA TYR A 192 -21.55 14.01 -16.31
C TYR A 192 -21.82 12.83 -15.40
N ASN A 193 -23.08 12.44 -15.31
CA ASN A 193 -23.51 11.24 -14.64
C ASN A 193 -24.59 10.53 -15.45
N SER A 194 -24.44 9.23 -15.72
CA SER A 194 -25.46 8.48 -16.48
C SER A 194 -26.66 8.12 -15.60
N ASN A 195 -26.44 7.44 -14.48
CA ASN A 195 -27.49 6.99 -13.57
C ASN A 195 -27.15 7.38 -12.12
N MET A 196 -28.08 8.07 -11.44
CA MET A 196 -27.94 8.45 -10.04
C MET A 196 -29.24 8.21 -9.30
N THR A 197 -29.19 7.44 -8.21
CA THR A 197 -30.35 7.09 -7.38
C THR A 197 -30.03 7.22 -5.90
N GLY A 198 -31.05 7.39 -5.04
CA GLY A 198 -30.85 7.42 -3.59
C GLY A 198 -29.87 8.51 -3.12
N VAL A 199 -30.10 9.74 -3.57
CA VAL A 199 -29.40 10.94 -3.09
C VAL A 199 -30.25 11.59 -2.01
N TRP A 200 -29.71 11.71 -0.81
CA TRP A 200 -30.34 12.35 0.33
C TRP A 200 -29.59 13.65 0.60
N THR A 201 -30.20 14.79 0.26
CA THR A 201 -29.66 16.10 0.63
C THR A 201 -30.37 16.57 1.89
N HIS A 202 -29.64 16.77 3.00
CA HIS A 202 -30.20 17.54 4.11
C HIS A 202 -30.17 19.02 3.69
N VAL A 203 -31.35 19.63 3.62
CA VAL A 203 -31.53 21.09 3.47
C VAL A 203 -31.14 21.76 4.78
#